data_AF-A0A060CG13-F1
#
_entry.id   AF-A0A060CG13-F1
#
_cell.length_a   1.000
_cell.length_b   1.000
_cell.length_c   1.000
_cell.angle_alpha   90.00
_cell.angle_beta   90.00
_cell.angle_gamma   90.00
#
_symmetry.space_group_name_H-M   'P 1'
#
loop_
_entity.id
_entity.type
_entity.pdbx_description
1 polymer ?
#
loop_
_entity_poly.entity_id
_entity_poly.type
_entity_poly.pdbx_seq_one_letter_code
_entity_poly.pdbx_strand_id
1 'polypeptide(L)'
;MANVWNQYQCMVTFNLSRSASYYESGTGRGMGFRDSNQDLLGFVHMVPDRARTRLLDIASTQLPDGSAWHQYQPLTKRGNADIGGGFNDDPLWLVAAAYAYLAETGDWSVLCENVPFDSDPKRT
;
A
#
# COMPACT_ATOMS: atom_id res chain seq x y z
N MET A 1 -12.69 19.26 11.73
CA MET A 1 -12.34 18.17 10.77
C MET A 1 -10.85 18.14 10.46
N ALA A 2 -10.29 19.20 9.85
CA ALA A 2 -8.90 19.22 9.38
C ALA A 2 -7.83 18.96 10.45
N ASN A 3 -7.98 19.53 11.65
CA ASN A 3 -6.88 19.57 12.63
C ASN A 3 -6.76 18.32 13.52
N VAL A 4 -7.81 17.50 13.61
CA VAL A 4 -7.85 16.37 14.57
C VAL A 4 -8.50 15.17 13.91
N TRP A 5 -9.82 15.20 13.75
CA TRP A 5 -10.59 13.99 13.45
C TRP A 5 -10.26 13.35 12.12
N ASN A 6 -10.00 14.14 11.07
CA ASN A 6 -9.66 13.58 9.77
C ASN A 6 -8.26 12.93 9.77
N GLN A 7 -7.27 13.63 10.33
CA GLN A 7 -5.90 13.10 10.46
C GLN A 7 -5.85 11.85 11.33
N TYR A 8 -6.59 11.85 12.45
CA TYR A 8 -6.75 10.67 13.29
C TYR A 8 -7.30 9.48 12.50
N GLN A 9 -8.36 9.70 11.70
CA GLN A 9 -8.94 8.64 10.88
C GLN A 9 -7.97 8.13 9.81
N CYS A 10 -7.20 9.00 9.14
CA CYS A 10 -6.17 8.59 8.19
C CYS A 10 -5.08 7.72 8.84
N MET A 11 -4.71 8.00 10.09
CA MET A 11 -3.80 7.13 10.84
C MET A 11 -4.44 5.79 11.23
N VAL A 12 -5.74 5.78 11.53
CA VAL A 12 -6.47 4.52 11.80
C VAL A 12 -6.54 3.66 10.54
N THR A 13 -6.85 4.22 9.36
CA THR A 13 -6.87 3.45 8.11
C THR A 13 -5.48 2.97 7.72
N PHE A 14 -4.42 3.74 7.96
CA PHE A 14 -3.06 3.24 7.76
C PHE A 14 -2.72 2.00 8.61
N ASN A 15 -3.15 1.98 9.87
CA ASN A 15 -2.87 0.90 10.81
C ASN A 15 -3.77 -0.32 10.61
N LEU A 16 -5.06 -0.12 10.33
CA LEU A 16 -6.07 -1.18 10.27
C LEU A 16 -6.51 -1.51 8.84
N SER A 17 -6.25 -0.64 7.87
CA SER A 17 -6.76 -0.71 6.50
C SER A 17 -8.26 -0.98 6.48
N ARG A 18 -8.68 -2.16 6.00
CA ARG A 18 -10.06 -2.65 5.98
C ARG A 18 -10.21 -3.97 6.77
N SER A 19 -9.30 -4.24 7.70
CA SER A 19 -9.23 -5.52 8.42
C SER A 19 -10.37 -5.69 9.42
N ALA A 20 -10.54 -4.75 10.35
CA ALA A 20 -11.46 -4.88 11.48
C ALA A 20 -12.20 -3.57 11.79
N SER A 21 -13.51 -3.68 11.94
CA SER A 21 -14.41 -2.63 12.44
C SER A 21 -15.67 -3.27 13.03
N TYR A 22 -16.68 -2.49 13.38
CA TYR A 22 -17.99 -3.05 13.75
C TYR A 22 -18.76 -3.68 12.56
N TYR A 23 -18.22 -3.55 11.33
CA TYR A 23 -18.79 -4.11 10.11
C TYR A 23 -17.83 -5.08 9.40
N GLU A 24 -16.53 -4.81 9.42
CA GLU A 24 -15.49 -5.72 8.90
C GLU A 24 -15.04 -6.65 10.02
N SER A 25 -15.24 -7.97 9.84
CA SER A 25 -15.16 -8.96 10.93
C SER A 25 -13.74 -9.31 11.42
N GLY A 26 -12.68 -8.82 10.77
CA GLY A 26 -11.31 -9.23 11.09
C GLY A 26 -10.89 -10.60 10.55
N THR A 27 -11.76 -11.31 9.82
CA THR A 27 -11.58 -12.74 9.51
C THR A 27 -11.45 -13.10 8.03
N GLY A 28 -11.30 -12.14 7.11
CA GLY A 28 -11.28 -12.46 5.67
C GLY A 28 -10.58 -11.50 4.73
N ARG A 29 -10.04 -10.37 5.20
CA ARG A 29 -9.38 -9.39 4.34
C ARG A 29 -7.97 -9.06 4.82
N GLY A 30 -6.99 -9.35 3.98
CA GLY A 30 -5.70 -8.65 3.98
C GLY A 30 -5.86 -7.18 3.56
N MET A 31 -4.75 -6.47 3.44
CA MET A 31 -4.76 -5.09 2.95
C MET A 31 -4.91 -5.03 1.43
N GLY A 32 -5.87 -4.25 0.94
CA GLY A 32 -6.02 -4.01 -0.50
C GLY A 32 -4.82 -3.25 -1.06
N PHE A 33 -4.38 -3.61 -2.27
CA PHE A 33 -3.31 -2.92 -2.98
C PHE A 33 -3.68 -1.45 -3.20
N ARG A 34 -4.82 -1.20 -3.86
CA ARG A 34 -5.42 0.12 -4.00
C ARG A 34 -5.69 0.82 -2.68
N ASP A 35 -6.27 0.14 -1.70
CA ASP A 35 -6.60 0.76 -0.41
C ASP A 35 -5.35 1.31 0.27
N SER A 36 -4.26 0.55 0.25
CA SER A 36 -3.01 0.97 0.90
C SER A 36 -2.36 2.14 0.18
N ASN A 37 -2.45 2.20 -1.14
CA ASN A 37 -1.97 3.34 -1.94
C ASN A 37 -2.82 4.60 -1.71
N GLN A 38 -4.15 4.47 -1.64
CA GLN A 38 -5.05 5.59 -1.35
C GLN A 38 -4.88 6.11 0.08
N ASP A 39 -4.76 5.20 1.06
CA ASP A 39 -4.54 5.58 2.46
C ASP A 39 -3.24 6.40 2.58
N LEU A 40 -2.18 6.05 1.82
CA LEU A 40 -0.88 6.77 1.80
C LEU A 40 -1.04 8.26 1.49
N LEU A 41 -1.92 8.62 0.57
CA LEU A 41 -2.19 10.03 0.21
C LEU A 41 -2.64 10.84 1.44
N GLY A 42 -3.35 10.19 2.37
CA GLY A 42 -3.90 10.83 3.57
C GLY A 42 -2.93 10.88 4.75
N PHE A 43 -1.89 10.04 4.81
CA PHE A 43 -1.00 9.95 5.97
C PHE A 43 0.47 10.30 5.72
N VAL A 44 0.89 10.48 4.47
CA VAL A 44 2.30 10.69 4.13
C VAL A 44 2.93 11.90 4.85
N HIS A 45 2.17 12.99 5.00
CA HIS A 45 2.59 14.20 5.74
C HIS A 45 2.76 13.99 7.26
N MET A 46 2.19 12.92 7.82
CA MET A 46 2.26 12.62 9.26
C MET A 46 3.42 11.69 9.60
N VAL A 47 3.67 10.66 8.76
CA VAL A 47 4.67 9.61 9.02
C VAL A 47 5.40 9.18 7.73
N PRO A 48 6.19 10.08 7.10
CA PRO A 48 6.78 9.83 5.78
C PRO A 48 7.68 8.59 5.73
N ASP A 49 8.47 8.30 6.76
CA ASP A 49 9.32 7.10 6.80
C ASP A 49 8.51 5.80 6.74
N ARG A 50 7.35 5.79 7.40
CA ARG A 50 6.41 4.66 7.36
C ARG A 50 5.67 4.59 6.03
N ALA A 51 5.40 5.73 5.39
CA ALA A 51 4.86 5.78 4.03
C ALA A 51 5.84 5.18 3.01
N ARG A 52 7.13 5.52 3.11
CA ARG A 52 8.20 4.93 2.28
C ARG A 52 8.23 3.42 2.41
N THR A 53 8.25 2.94 3.66
CA THR A 53 8.27 1.50 3.95
C THR A 53 7.04 0.81 3.36
N ARG A 54 5.84 1.40 3.54
CA ARG A 54 4.60 0.86 3.01
C ARG A 54 4.59 0.83 1.48
N LEU A 55 5.09 1.88 0.82
CA LEU A 55 5.18 1.96 -0.63
C LEU A 55 6.03 0.82 -1.19
N LEU A 56 7.22 0.59 -0.62
CA LEU A 56 8.12 -0.49 -1.03
C LEU A 56 7.53 -1.88 -0.73
N ASP A 57 6.88 -2.05 0.43
CA ASP A 57 6.19 -3.30 0.77
C ASP A 57 5.09 -3.65 -0.24
N ILE A 58 4.28 -2.67 -0.67
CA ILE A 58 3.23 -2.89 -1.67
C ILE A 58 3.84 -3.17 -3.04
N ALA A 59 4.81 -2.36 -3.46
CA ALA A 59 5.51 -2.54 -4.73
C ALA A 59 6.15 -3.93 -4.84
N SER A 60 6.65 -4.48 -3.73
CA SER A 60 7.24 -5.81 -3.69
C SER A 60 6.27 -6.94 -4.08
N THR A 61 4.97 -6.69 -4.00
CA THR A 61 3.92 -7.65 -4.36
C THR A 61 3.45 -7.51 -5.81
N GLN A 62 3.95 -6.53 -6.57
CA GLN A 62 3.60 -6.37 -7.98
C GLN A 62 4.10 -7.57 -8.80
N LEU A 63 3.38 -7.95 -9.85
CA LEU A 63 3.77 -9.02 -10.76
C LEU A 63 4.68 -8.47 -11.89
N PRO A 64 5.54 -9.30 -12.51
CA PRO A 64 6.50 -8.85 -13.53
C PRO A 64 5.87 -8.24 -14.80
N ASP A 65 4.60 -8.53 -15.07
CA ASP A 65 3.85 -7.95 -16.20
C ASP A 65 3.24 -6.58 -15.86
N GLY A 66 3.49 -6.06 -14.66
CA GLY A 66 2.97 -4.81 -14.14
C GLY A 66 1.61 -4.94 -13.45
N SER A 67 0.94 -6.09 -13.54
CA SER A 67 -0.29 -6.34 -12.78
C SER A 67 0.02 -6.48 -11.28
N ALA A 68 -1.01 -6.43 -10.44
CA ALA A 68 -0.85 -6.54 -9.00
C ALA A 68 -1.85 -7.54 -8.41
N TRP A 69 -1.44 -8.18 -7.31
CA TRP A 69 -2.39 -8.86 -6.45
C TRP A 69 -3.39 -7.84 -5.90
N HIS A 70 -4.69 -8.14 -5.99
CA HIS A 70 -5.71 -7.21 -5.51
C HIS A 70 -5.61 -6.94 -4.01
N GLN A 71 -5.13 -7.95 -3.28
CA GLN A 71 -4.93 -7.92 -1.85
C GLN A 71 -3.57 -8.51 -1.50
N TYR A 72 -2.89 -7.94 -0.50
CA TYR A 72 -1.72 -8.52 0.12
C TYR A 72 -1.96 -8.74 1.61
N GLN A 73 -1.33 -9.77 2.18
CA GLN A 73 -1.42 -10.06 3.59
C GLN A 73 -0.29 -9.32 4.35
N PRO A 74 -0.60 -8.37 5.25
CA PRO A 74 0.40 -7.51 5.88
C PRO A 74 1.45 -8.25 6.70
N LEU A 75 1.00 -9.32 7.37
CA LEU A 75 1.83 -10.12 8.26
C LEU A 75 2.84 -10.98 7.49
N THR A 76 2.53 -11.36 6.25
CA THR A 76 3.40 -12.20 5.41
C THR A 76 4.06 -11.44 4.27
N LYS A 77 3.59 -10.21 3.98
CA LYS A 77 4.01 -9.38 2.84
C LYS A 77 3.94 -10.12 1.50
N ARG A 78 2.88 -10.91 1.31
CA ARG A 78 2.60 -11.68 0.09
C ARG A 78 1.24 -11.35 -0.47
N GLY A 79 1.10 -11.45 -1.78
CA GLY A 79 -0.19 -11.40 -2.46
C GLY A 79 -1.14 -12.50 -2.02
N ASN A 80 -2.45 -12.21 -2.05
CA ASN A 80 -3.49 -13.19 -1.79
C ASN A 80 -3.91 -13.89 -3.09
N ALA A 81 -3.41 -15.11 -3.26
CA ALA A 81 -3.72 -15.95 -4.42
C ALA A 81 -5.21 -16.37 -4.50
N ASP A 82 -5.93 -16.39 -3.37
CA ASP A 82 -7.34 -16.82 -3.33
C ASP A 82 -8.28 -15.78 -3.94
N ILE A 83 -7.92 -14.49 -3.87
CA ILE A 83 -8.65 -13.40 -4.53
C ILE A 83 -8.13 -13.18 -5.95
N GLY A 84 -6.85 -13.42 -6.18
CA GLY A 84 -6.24 -13.27 -7.50
C GLY A 84 -5.84 -11.82 -7.85
N GLY A 85 -5.53 -11.63 -9.13
CA GLY A 85 -5.30 -10.32 -9.77
C GLY A 85 -6.42 -9.98 -10.76
N GLY A 86 -6.13 -9.13 -11.76
CA GLY A 86 -7.06 -8.80 -12.85
C GLY A 86 -7.93 -7.55 -12.62
N PHE A 87 -7.69 -6.83 -11.52
CA PHE A 87 -8.27 -5.51 -11.27
C PHE A 87 -7.37 -4.45 -11.90
N ASN A 88 -7.68 -4.09 -13.14
CA ASN A 88 -6.77 -3.34 -14.01
C ASN A 88 -6.48 -1.90 -13.57
N ASP A 89 -7.18 -1.38 -12.55
CA ASP A 89 -6.87 -0.08 -11.96
C ASP A 89 -5.79 -0.17 -10.86
N ASP A 90 -5.57 -1.34 -10.26
CA ASP A 90 -4.60 -1.53 -9.16
C ASP A 90 -3.20 -1.01 -9.51
N PRO A 91 -2.59 -1.34 -10.68
CA PRO A 91 -1.23 -0.90 -10.99
C PRO A 91 -1.03 0.62 -10.95
N LEU A 92 -2.04 1.39 -11.38
CA LEU A 92 -1.94 2.85 -11.45
C LEU A 92 -1.99 3.51 -10.07
N TRP A 93 -2.55 2.84 -9.06
CA TRP A 93 -2.55 3.35 -7.69
C TRP A 93 -1.14 3.41 -7.09
N LEU A 94 -0.22 2.53 -7.50
CA LEU A 94 1.17 2.58 -7.06
C LEU A 94 1.87 3.85 -7.55
N VAL A 95 1.60 4.25 -8.80
CA VAL A 95 2.13 5.49 -9.39
C VAL A 95 1.60 6.71 -8.62
N ALA A 96 0.30 6.73 -8.29
CA ALA A 96 -0.30 7.81 -7.52
C ALA A 96 0.33 7.96 -6.13
N ALA A 97 0.54 6.84 -5.43
CA ALA A 97 1.19 6.84 -4.11
C ALA A 97 2.66 7.26 -4.18
N ALA A 98 3.41 6.77 -5.17
CA ALA A 98 4.80 7.17 -5.38
C ALA A 98 4.92 8.68 -5.66
N TYR A 99 4.06 9.23 -6.52
CA TYR A 99 4.01 10.67 -6.76
C TYR A 99 3.71 11.46 -5.49
N ALA A 100 2.68 11.06 -4.72
CA ALA A 100 2.32 11.76 -3.49
C ALA A 100 3.44 11.72 -2.45
N TYR A 101 4.14 10.59 -2.33
CA TYR A 101 5.32 10.46 -1.48
C TYR A 101 6.46 11.40 -1.91
N LEU A 102 6.78 11.43 -3.20
CA LEU A 102 7.80 12.32 -3.75
C LEU A 102 7.43 13.80 -3.58
N ALA A 103 6.16 14.15 -3.80
CA ALA A 103 5.68 15.51 -3.68
C ALA A 103 5.74 16.03 -2.24
N GLU A 104 5.46 15.17 -1.26
CA GLU A 104 5.53 15.52 0.17
C GLU A 104 6.98 15.60 0.67
N THR A 105 7.84 14.66 0.26
CA THR A 105 9.16 14.46 0.90
C THR A 105 10.35 14.96 0.08
N GLY A 106 10.22 15.01 -1.24
CA GLY A 106 11.36 15.20 -2.15
C GLY A 106 12.37 14.04 -2.16
N ASP A 107 12.06 12.89 -1.53
CA ASP A 107 12.97 11.74 -1.48
C ASP A 107 12.97 10.95 -2.81
N TRP A 108 13.74 11.43 -3.79
CA TRP A 108 13.93 10.75 -5.06
C TRP A 108 14.64 9.40 -4.95
N SER A 109 15.34 9.13 -3.83
CA SER A 109 16.07 7.86 -3.65
C SER A 109 15.14 6.65 -3.65
N VAL A 110 13.87 6.83 -3.29
CA VAL A 110 12.86 5.76 -3.30
C VAL A 110 12.68 5.13 -4.68
N LEU A 111 12.90 5.89 -5.77
CA LEU A 111 12.81 5.39 -7.14
C LEU A 111 14.03 4.56 -7.56
N CYS A 112 15.10 4.59 -6.77
CA CYS A 112 16.31 3.81 -7.00
C CYS A 112 16.39 2.57 -6.09
N GLU A 113 15.36 2.32 -5.28
CA GLU A 113 15.31 1.13 -4.43
C GLU A 113 15.09 -0.13 -5.25
N ASN A 114 15.85 -1.18 -4.95
CA ASN A 114 15.65 -2.49 -5.55
C ASN A 114 14.46 -3.17 -4.87
N VAL A 115 13.37 -3.34 -5.61
CA VAL A 115 12.13 -3.96 -5.12
C VAL A 115 11.86 -5.21 -5.93
N PRO A 116 11.67 -6.38 -5.29
CA PRO A 116 11.38 -7.62 -6.01
C PRO A 116 9.98 -7.62 -6.60
N PHE A 117 9.75 -8.39 -7.66
CA PHE A 117 8.40 -8.75 -8.11
C PHE A 117 7.89 -10.02 -7.40
N ASP A 118 6.58 -10.07 -7.13
CA ASP A 118 5.85 -11.20 -6.54
C ASP A 118 6.43 -11.68 -5.20
N SER A 119 7.01 -10.76 -4.43
CA SER A 119 7.73 -11.01 -3.19
C SER A 119 8.85 -12.06 -3.32
N ASP A 120 9.37 -12.28 -4.54
CA ASP A 120 10.45 -13.23 -4.83
C ASP A 120 11.81 -12.50 -4.85
N PRO A 121 12.69 -12.72 -3.85
CA PRO A 121 14.00 -12.07 -3.79
C PRO A 121 14.91 -12.33 -5.00
N LYS A 122 14.59 -13.31 -5.85
CA LYS A 122 15.33 -13.60 -7.07
C LYS A 122 14.88 -12.77 -8.28
N ARG A 123 13.80 -11.98 -8.13
CA ARG A 123 13.18 -11.17 -9.19
C ARG A 123 13.27 -9.68 -8.86
N THR A 124 14.47 -9.20 -8.58
CA THR A 124 14.81 -7.77 -8.40
C THR A 124 15.44 -7.18 -9.64
#